data_AF-A0A3D0UX25-F1
#
_entry.id   AF-A0A3D0UX25-F1
#
_cell.length_a   1.000
_cell.length_b   1.000
_cell.length_c   1.000
_cell.angle_alpha   90.00
_cell.angle_beta   90.00
_cell.angle_gamma   90.00
#
_symmetry.space_group_name_H-M   'P 1'
#
loop_
_entity.id
_entity.type
_entity.pdbx_description
1 polymer ?
#
loop_
_entity_poly.entity_id
_entity_poly.type
_entity_poly.pdbx_seq_one_letter_code
_entity_poly.pdbx_strand_id
1 'polypeptide(L)'
;MLYIFVKSFKKLIHFFYDVLNANRVIYLKVIFPRNDGKSDREQEKEIAKDMKEKIGRMAQVFHNLHKLGDLSAWDTVMRWFFNKPKLTFVYHYENGLLSFMIGIYPEYQKIVEGAISAQYADCSIERVDAPKMFNRKYYDIMSLVSKKSQVFNIKTFKQQPDDPINNLIDAIGKISKEDTVSVVMPIKPVGDWFNRKVQKWAE
;
A
#
# COMPACT_ATOMS: atom_id res chain seq x y z
N MET A 1 -36.52 1.47 -1.91
CA MET A 1 -36.17 1.42 -0.46
C MET A 1 -35.34 0.19 -0.09
N LEU A 2 -35.79 -1.03 -0.39
CA LEU A 2 -35.10 -2.29 -0.01
C LEU A 2 -33.63 -2.38 -0.46
N TYR A 3 -33.32 -2.00 -1.70
CA TYR A 3 -31.94 -2.03 -2.22
C TYR A 3 -30.97 -1.14 -1.43
N ILE A 4 -31.40 0.08 -1.09
CA ILE A 4 -30.60 1.03 -0.30
C ILE A 4 -30.37 0.46 1.10
N PHE A 5 -31.42 -0.11 1.71
CA PHE A 5 -31.34 -0.75 3.01
C PHE A 5 -30.33 -1.90 3.03
N VAL A 6 -30.41 -2.83 2.09
CA VAL A 6 -29.48 -3.97 1.98
C VAL A 6 -28.03 -3.49 1.80
N LYS A 7 -27.81 -2.46 0.98
CA LYS A 7 -26.47 -1.89 0.74
C LYS A 7 -25.90 -1.22 2.01
N SER A 8 -26.73 -0.46 2.73
CA SER A 8 -26.34 0.17 4.00
C SER A 8 -26.07 -0.88 5.08
N PHE A 9 -26.90 -1.91 5.18
CA PHE A 9 -26.71 -3.02 6.10
C PHE A 9 -25.41 -3.79 5.83
N LYS A 10 -25.12 -4.10 4.56
CA LYS A 10 -23.84 -4.73 4.17
C LYS A 10 -22.64 -3.88 4.57
N LYS A 11 -22.69 -2.55 4.35
CA LYS A 11 -21.64 -1.62 4.79
C LYS A 11 -21.48 -1.61 6.31
N LEU A 12 -22.58 -1.67 7.05
CA LEU A 12 -22.56 -1.70 8.51
C LEU A 12 -21.88 -2.98 9.03
N ILE A 13 -22.21 -4.14 8.45
CA ILE A 13 -21.54 -5.41 8.75
C ILE A 13 -20.04 -5.33 8.45
N HIS A 14 -19.64 -4.74 7.30
CA HIS A 14 -18.23 -4.53 6.98
C HIS A 14 -17.53 -3.67 8.01
N PHE A 15 -18.17 -2.57 8.40
CA PHE A 15 -17.63 -1.64 9.39
C PHE A 15 -17.42 -2.34 10.74
N PHE A 16 -18.42 -3.08 11.23
CA PHE A 16 -18.27 -3.83 12.48
C PHE A 16 -17.19 -4.90 12.39
N TYR A 17 -17.14 -5.66 11.29
CA TYR A 17 -16.07 -6.64 11.08
C TYR A 17 -14.69 -5.97 11.14
N ASP A 18 -14.52 -4.83 10.48
CA ASP A 18 -13.26 -4.08 10.45
C ASP A 18 -12.88 -3.54 11.82
N VAL A 19 -13.83 -2.95 12.55
CA VAL A 19 -13.59 -2.41 13.90
C VAL A 19 -13.20 -3.52 14.87
N LEU A 20 -13.90 -4.66 14.82
CA LEU A 20 -13.60 -5.81 15.69
C LEU A 20 -12.24 -6.45 15.37
N ASN A 21 -11.82 -6.43 14.11
CA ASN A 21 -10.55 -7.01 13.68
C ASN A 21 -9.40 -6.00 13.62
N ALA A 22 -9.63 -4.71 13.90
CA ALA A 22 -8.61 -3.66 13.81
C ALA A 22 -7.39 -3.95 14.68
N ASN A 23 -7.60 -4.46 15.89
CA ASN A 23 -6.54 -4.77 16.85
C ASN A 23 -5.67 -5.99 16.45
N ARG A 24 -6.09 -6.76 15.44
CA ARG A 24 -5.32 -7.90 14.94
C ARG A 24 -4.26 -7.48 13.93
N VAL A 25 -4.34 -6.26 13.39
CA VAL A 25 -3.40 -5.78 12.38
C VAL A 25 -1.99 -5.71 12.97
N ILE A 26 -1.04 -6.34 12.30
CA ILE A 26 0.39 -6.26 12.59
C ILE A 26 1.06 -5.40 11.52
N TYR A 27 2.17 -4.76 11.90
CA TYR A 27 2.93 -3.91 11.00
C TYR A 27 4.29 -4.54 10.72
N LEU A 28 4.60 -4.67 9.43
CA LEU A 28 5.90 -5.11 8.94
C LEU A 28 6.65 -3.91 8.38
N LYS A 29 7.76 -3.52 9.02
CA LYS A 29 8.67 -2.49 8.51
C LYS A 29 9.61 -3.13 7.50
N VAL A 30 9.70 -2.55 6.31
CA VAL A 30 10.59 -3.03 5.23
C VAL A 30 11.79 -2.09 5.16
N ILE A 31 12.99 -2.65 5.29
CA ILE A 31 14.25 -1.91 5.35
C ILE A 31 15.15 -2.41 4.22
N PHE A 32 15.65 -1.47 3.41
CA PHE A 32 16.70 -1.76 2.45
C PHE A 32 18.07 -1.40 3.03
N PRO A 33 19.11 -2.21 2.81
CA PRO A 33 20.47 -1.83 3.15
C PRO A 33 20.86 -0.60 2.32
N ARG A 34 21.59 0.33 2.94
CA ARG A 34 22.20 1.44 2.20
C ARG A 34 23.30 0.87 1.31
N ASN A 35 23.12 0.96 0.00
CA ASN A 35 24.23 0.78 -0.94
C ASN A 35 25.05 2.08 -0.95
N ASP A 36 26.16 2.09 -0.22
CA ASP A 36 27.16 3.15 -0.33
C ASP A 36 27.87 3.01 -1.69
N GLY A 37 27.59 3.90 -2.65
CA GLY A 37 28.14 3.75 -3.99
C GLY A 37 27.97 4.91 -4.98
N LYS A 38 28.84 5.93 -4.83
CA LYS A 38 29.45 6.83 -5.84
C LYS A 38 28.58 7.86 -6.60
N SER A 39 29.27 8.96 -6.92
CA SER A 39 28.80 10.29 -7.31
C SER A 39 28.29 10.47 -8.74
N ASP A 40 27.48 11.51 -8.88
CA ASP A 40 27.33 12.48 -9.98
C ASP A 40 26.89 12.04 -11.39
N ARG A 41 25.63 12.44 -11.67
CA ARG A 41 25.08 13.06 -12.90
C ARG A 41 25.09 12.33 -14.25
N GLU A 42 25.96 11.35 -14.52
CA GLU A 42 25.77 10.42 -15.67
C GLU A 42 24.85 9.25 -15.32
N GLN A 43 24.68 9.02 -14.02
CA GLN A 43 23.87 7.98 -13.42
C GLN A 43 22.36 8.17 -13.67
N GLU A 44 21.84 9.39 -13.85
CA GLU A 44 20.38 9.67 -13.85
C GLU A 44 19.57 8.92 -14.93
N LYS A 45 20.13 8.72 -16.15
CA LYS A 45 19.42 7.98 -17.23
C LYS A 45 19.50 6.46 -17.07
N GLU A 46 20.63 5.94 -16.59
CA GLU A 46 20.74 4.52 -16.23
C GLU A 46 19.92 4.21 -14.98
N ILE A 47 19.90 5.12 -14.00
CA ILE A 47 19.02 5.10 -12.82
C ILE A 47 17.56 5.09 -13.25
N ALA A 48 17.12 5.89 -14.22
CA ALA A 48 15.71 5.87 -14.65
C ALA A 48 15.31 4.52 -15.30
N LYS A 49 16.22 3.90 -16.05
CA LYS A 49 16.00 2.56 -16.64
C LYS A 49 16.01 1.46 -15.56
N ASP A 50 16.99 1.51 -14.67
CA ASP A 50 17.12 0.63 -13.50
C ASP A 50 15.94 0.83 -12.51
N MET A 51 15.40 2.04 -12.40
CA MET A 51 14.23 2.38 -11.60
C MET A 51 12.96 1.78 -12.20
N LYS A 52 12.75 1.90 -13.52
CA LYS A 52 11.62 1.23 -14.18
C LYS A 52 11.70 -0.28 -14.03
N GLU A 53 12.92 -0.84 -14.01
CA GLU A 53 13.14 -2.25 -13.71
C GLU A 53 12.82 -2.59 -12.24
N LYS A 54 13.34 -1.82 -11.28
CA LYS A 54 13.09 -1.98 -9.83
C LYS A 54 11.62 -1.84 -9.46
N ILE A 55 10.94 -0.83 -10.00
CA ILE A 55 9.48 -0.65 -9.86
C ILE A 55 8.75 -1.77 -10.60
N GLY A 56 9.29 -2.24 -11.73
CA GLY A 56 8.79 -3.40 -12.46
C GLY A 56 8.76 -4.68 -11.63
N ARG A 57 9.79 -4.94 -10.81
CA ARG A 57 9.83 -6.06 -9.85
C ARG A 57 8.71 -5.96 -8.81
N MET A 58 8.35 -4.74 -8.39
CA MET A 58 7.22 -4.51 -7.49
C MET A 58 5.87 -4.94 -8.09
N ALA A 59 5.73 -4.97 -9.42
CA ALA A 59 4.53 -5.49 -10.06
C ALA A 59 4.33 -6.99 -9.76
N GLN A 60 5.42 -7.77 -9.66
CA GLN A 60 5.35 -9.18 -9.27
C GLN A 60 4.98 -9.34 -7.79
N VAL A 61 5.51 -8.49 -6.91
CA VAL A 61 5.06 -8.44 -5.51
C VAL A 61 3.56 -8.15 -5.45
N PHE A 62 3.08 -7.12 -6.15
CA PHE A 62 1.67 -6.75 -6.18
C PHE A 62 0.77 -7.87 -6.74
N HIS A 63 1.25 -8.61 -7.75
CA HIS A 63 0.57 -9.79 -8.27
C HIS A 63 0.44 -10.89 -7.20
N ASN A 64 1.50 -11.15 -6.43
CA ASN A 64 1.45 -12.13 -5.33
C ASN A 64 0.52 -11.67 -4.19
N LEU A 65 0.50 -10.37 -3.88
CA LEU A 65 -0.43 -9.78 -2.91
C LEU A 65 -1.89 -9.88 -3.37
N HIS A 66 -2.16 -9.80 -4.67
CA HIS A 66 -3.51 -9.98 -5.23
C HIS A 66 -4.05 -11.40 -4.95
N LYS A 67 -3.18 -12.42 -5.05
CA LYS A 67 -3.53 -13.83 -4.76
C LYS A 67 -3.95 -14.08 -3.31
N LEU A 68 -3.66 -13.16 -2.38
CA LEU A 68 -4.15 -13.26 -1.00
C LEU A 68 -5.68 -13.40 -0.93
N GLY A 69 -6.40 -12.87 -1.93
CA GLY A 69 -7.87 -12.98 -2.01
C GLY A 69 -8.41 -14.33 -2.47
N ASP A 70 -7.54 -15.22 -2.94
CA ASP A 70 -7.88 -16.51 -3.58
C ASP A 70 -7.16 -17.71 -2.93
N LEU A 71 -6.55 -17.53 -1.74
CA LEU A 71 -5.76 -18.57 -1.08
C LEU A 71 -6.59 -19.78 -0.66
N SER A 72 -7.85 -19.57 -0.31
CA SER A 72 -8.77 -20.61 0.12
C SER A 72 -10.22 -20.29 -0.27
N ALA A 73 -11.08 -21.30 -0.26
CA ALA A 73 -12.53 -21.12 -0.43
C ALA A 73 -13.08 -20.16 0.64
N TRP A 74 -12.54 -20.23 1.86
CA TRP A 74 -12.88 -19.31 2.94
C TRP A 74 -12.44 -17.88 2.65
N ASP A 75 -11.22 -17.66 2.16
CA ASP A 75 -10.74 -16.33 1.78
C ASP A 75 -11.57 -15.74 0.63
N THR A 76 -11.98 -16.57 -0.34
CA THR A 76 -12.88 -16.16 -1.43
C THR A 76 -14.23 -15.68 -0.90
N VAL A 77 -14.81 -16.43 0.06
CA VAL A 77 -16.06 -16.07 0.74
C VAL A 77 -15.88 -14.79 1.55
N MET A 78 -14.81 -14.68 2.33
CA MET A 78 -14.48 -13.50 3.13
C MET A 78 -14.22 -12.26 2.27
N ARG A 79 -13.67 -12.42 1.07
CA ARG A 79 -13.52 -11.35 0.09
C ARG A 79 -14.85 -10.84 -0.42
N TRP A 80 -15.75 -11.73 -0.79
CA TRP A 80 -17.06 -11.38 -1.32
C TRP A 80 -17.98 -10.76 -0.26
N PHE A 81 -17.91 -11.27 0.98
CA PHE A 81 -18.75 -10.83 2.08
C PHE A 81 -18.17 -9.71 2.93
N PHE A 82 -16.85 -9.61 3.13
CA PHE A 82 -16.20 -8.67 4.07
C PHE A 82 -15.09 -7.80 3.44
N ASN A 83 -14.82 -7.93 2.13
CA ASN A 83 -13.69 -7.27 1.47
C ASN A 83 -12.32 -7.63 2.08
N LYS A 84 -12.16 -8.82 2.66
CA LYS A 84 -10.86 -9.37 3.10
C LYS A 84 -10.17 -10.08 1.90
N PRO A 85 -8.83 -10.08 1.76
CA PRO A 85 -7.80 -9.44 2.58
C PRO A 85 -7.68 -7.94 2.31
N LYS A 86 -7.11 -7.25 3.30
CA LYS A 86 -6.76 -5.83 3.22
C LYS A 86 -5.29 -5.70 3.60
N LEU A 87 -4.59 -4.87 2.86
CA LEU A 87 -3.22 -4.47 3.17
C LEU A 87 -3.20 -2.96 3.27
N THR A 88 -2.39 -2.44 4.17
CA THR A 88 -2.25 -0.99 4.35
C THR A 88 -0.80 -0.63 4.18
N PHE A 89 -0.48 0.10 3.12
CA PHE A 89 0.84 0.68 2.98
C PHE A 89 0.90 1.97 3.78
N VAL A 90 1.96 2.13 4.57
CA VAL A 90 2.13 3.26 5.46
C VAL A 90 3.52 3.84 5.25
N TYR A 91 3.57 5.09 4.81
CA TYR A 91 4.74 5.93 5.03
C TYR A 91 4.54 6.69 6.32
N HIS A 92 5.49 6.59 7.25
CA HIS A 92 5.44 7.23 8.55
C HIS A 92 6.73 8.01 8.79
N TYR A 93 6.61 9.34 8.91
CA TYR A 93 7.69 10.24 9.28
C TYR A 93 7.57 10.60 10.75
N GLU A 94 8.63 10.32 11.51
CA GLU A 94 8.74 10.64 12.93
C GLU A 94 10.22 10.85 13.28
N ASN A 95 10.53 11.87 14.10
CA ASN A 95 11.87 12.15 14.60
C ASN A 95 12.95 12.28 13.50
N GLY A 96 12.59 12.80 12.32
CA GLY A 96 13.52 12.94 11.19
C GLY A 96 13.75 11.66 10.38
N LEU A 97 13.03 10.58 10.66
CA LEU A 97 13.14 9.32 9.95
C LEU A 97 11.83 8.99 9.22
N LEU A 98 11.92 8.77 7.90
CA LEU A 98 10.82 8.23 7.10
C LEU A 98 10.92 6.70 7.07
N SER A 99 9.90 6.02 7.58
CA SER A 99 9.78 4.56 7.57
C SER A 99 8.65 4.12 6.64
N PHE A 100 8.87 3.02 5.92
CA PHE A 100 7.83 2.33 5.16
C PHE A 100 7.39 1.07 5.89
N MET A 101 6.09 0.91 6.09
CA MET A 101 5.49 -0.21 6.81
C MET A 101 4.29 -0.76 6.04
N ILE A 102 4.00 -2.04 6.25
CA ILE A 102 2.85 -2.73 5.67
C ILE A 102 2.01 -3.29 6.83
N GLY A 103 0.80 -2.74 7.00
CA GLY A 103 -0.21 -3.23 7.92
C GLY A 103 -1.00 -4.38 7.30
N ILE A 104 -0.98 -5.55 7.94
CA ILE A 104 -1.62 -6.78 7.45
C ILE A 104 -2.25 -7.58 8.60
N TYR A 105 -3.11 -8.53 8.27
CA TYR A 105 -3.53 -9.54 9.24
C TYR A 105 -2.41 -10.59 9.45
N PRO A 106 -2.27 -11.16 10.67
CA PRO A 106 -1.17 -12.08 11.00
C PRO A 106 -1.10 -13.32 10.11
N GLU A 107 -2.26 -13.83 9.69
CA GLU A 107 -2.35 -14.96 8.75
C GLU A 107 -1.67 -14.72 7.40
N TYR A 108 -1.48 -13.45 7.00
CA TYR A 108 -0.85 -13.09 5.73
C TYR A 108 0.65 -12.81 5.86
N GLN A 109 1.23 -12.81 7.07
CA GLN A 109 2.63 -12.44 7.32
C GLN A 109 3.61 -13.19 6.43
N LYS A 110 3.60 -14.53 6.50
CA LYS A 110 4.54 -15.38 5.74
C LYS A 110 4.44 -15.18 4.23
N ILE A 111 3.23 -14.92 3.72
CA ILE A 111 3.00 -14.74 2.29
C ILE A 111 3.53 -13.37 1.84
N VAL A 112 3.31 -12.34 2.64
CA VAL A 112 3.77 -10.97 2.36
C VAL A 112 5.30 -10.91 2.45
N GLU A 113 5.89 -11.48 3.49
CA GLU A 113 7.34 -11.60 3.65
C GLU A 113 7.95 -12.36 2.46
N GLY A 114 7.43 -13.55 2.15
CA GLY A 114 7.91 -14.34 1.00
C GLY A 114 7.76 -13.62 -0.34
N ALA A 115 6.66 -12.89 -0.55
CA ALA A 115 6.45 -12.13 -1.78
C ALA A 115 7.46 -10.99 -1.96
N ILE A 116 7.81 -10.30 -0.87
CA ILE A 116 8.78 -9.20 -0.88
C ILE A 116 10.20 -9.77 -1.02
N SER A 117 10.59 -10.72 -0.17
CA SER A 117 11.93 -11.33 -0.19
C SER A 117 12.24 -12.04 -1.50
N ALA A 118 11.23 -12.57 -2.21
CA ALA A 118 11.42 -13.17 -3.53
C ALA A 118 11.86 -12.16 -4.61
N GLN A 119 11.52 -10.87 -4.46
CA GLN A 119 11.90 -9.82 -5.42
C GLN A 119 13.02 -8.91 -4.90
N TYR A 120 13.16 -8.81 -3.58
CA TYR A 120 14.10 -7.98 -2.86
C TYR A 120 14.84 -8.81 -1.82
N ALA A 121 15.78 -9.64 -2.26
CA ALA A 121 16.51 -10.57 -1.39
C ALA A 121 17.30 -9.87 -0.28
N ASP A 122 17.79 -8.67 -0.55
CA ASP A 122 18.61 -7.90 0.39
C ASP A 122 17.79 -7.10 1.42
N CYS A 123 16.46 -7.11 1.34
CA CYS A 123 15.64 -6.35 2.30
C CYS A 123 15.50 -7.09 3.65
N SER A 124 15.52 -6.34 4.74
CA SER A 124 15.11 -6.81 6.06
C SER A 124 13.64 -6.48 6.29
N ILE A 125 12.89 -7.44 6.82
CA ILE A 125 11.49 -7.26 7.18
C ILE A 125 11.35 -7.52 8.68
N GLU A 126 10.93 -6.49 9.41
CA GLU A 126 10.84 -6.53 10.87
C GLU A 126 9.41 -6.27 11.32
N ARG A 127 8.89 -7.07 12.25
CA ARG A 127 7.61 -6.79 12.88
C ARG A 127 7.80 -5.65 13.89
N VAL A 128 7.00 -4.60 13.73
CA VAL A 128 7.03 -3.41 14.59
C VAL A 128 5.67 -3.15 15.21
N ASP A 129 5.65 -2.32 16.25
CA ASP A 129 4.41 -1.83 16.82
C ASP A 129 3.67 -0.91 15.85
N ALA A 130 2.37 -0.73 16.10
CA ALA A 130 1.57 0.20 15.32
C ALA A 130 2.16 1.62 15.40
N PRO A 131 2.39 2.29 14.25
CA PRO A 131 2.94 3.62 14.25
C PRO A 131 1.97 4.58 14.95
N LYS A 132 2.53 5.48 15.77
CA LYS A 132 1.73 6.48 16.46
C LYS A 132 1.43 7.63 15.50
N MET A 133 0.31 7.52 14.81
CA MET A 133 -0.10 8.53 13.80
C MET A 133 -0.34 9.92 14.41
N PHE A 134 -0.70 9.99 15.69
CA PHE A 134 -1.07 11.22 16.38
C PHE A 134 -0.30 11.35 17.70
N ASN A 135 0.80 12.09 17.68
CA ASN A 135 1.63 12.34 18.86
C ASN A 135 1.44 13.73 19.47
N ARG A 136 0.70 14.62 18.79
CA ARG A 136 0.52 16.03 19.17
C ARG A 136 -0.94 16.33 19.49
N LYS A 137 -1.14 17.37 20.30
CA LYS A 137 -2.48 17.85 20.70
C LYS A 137 -3.33 18.22 19.49
N TYR A 138 -2.72 18.89 18.52
CA TYR A 138 -3.36 19.27 17.27
C TYR A 138 -2.93 18.29 16.18
N TYR A 139 -3.92 17.79 15.45
CA TYR A 139 -3.73 16.89 14.33
C TYR A 139 -4.81 17.17 13.29
N ASP A 140 -4.51 16.84 12.04
CA ASP A 140 -5.46 16.92 10.93
C ASP A 140 -5.42 15.62 10.12
N ILE A 141 -6.55 15.29 9.50
CA ILE A 141 -6.72 14.09 8.68
C ILE A 141 -7.38 14.50 7.37
N MET A 142 -6.66 14.34 6.28
CA MET A 142 -7.19 14.59 4.94
C MET A 142 -7.38 13.28 4.18
N SER A 143 -8.62 12.99 3.78
CA SER A 143 -8.91 11.87 2.89
C SER A 143 -8.74 12.29 1.43
N LEU A 144 -7.87 11.59 0.70
CA LEU A 144 -7.67 11.80 -0.72
C LEU A 144 -8.50 10.80 -1.53
N VAL A 145 -9.34 11.31 -2.43
CA VAL A 145 -10.20 10.50 -3.30
C VAL A 145 -10.02 10.93 -4.75
N SER A 146 -9.95 9.96 -5.66
CA SER A 146 -9.85 10.24 -7.10
C SER A 146 -11.12 10.94 -7.60
N LYS A 147 -10.95 12.09 -8.27
CA LYS A 147 -12.07 12.79 -8.94
C LYS A 147 -12.67 11.98 -10.09
N LYS A 148 -11.85 11.20 -10.79
CA LYS A 148 -12.26 10.31 -11.88
C LYS A 148 -12.56 8.90 -11.36
N SER A 149 -13.32 8.16 -12.15
CA SER A 149 -13.60 6.73 -11.91
C SER A 149 -12.29 5.94 -11.77
N GLN A 150 -12.28 4.96 -10.87
CA GLN A 150 -11.15 4.04 -10.63
C GLN A 150 -10.78 3.19 -11.86
N VAL A 151 -11.64 3.18 -12.88
CA VAL A 151 -11.37 2.52 -14.17
C VAL A 151 -10.24 3.22 -14.93
N PHE A 152 -10.04 4.52 -14.70
CA PHE A 152 -8.92 5.25 -15.28
C PHE A 152 -7.69 5.09 -14.39
N ASN A 153 -6.59 4.66 -15.01
CA ASN A 153 -5.32 4.55 -14.32
C ASN A 153 -4.82 5.95 -13.92
N ILE A 154 -4.27 6.05 -12.70
CA ILE A 154 -3.35 7.13 -12.36
C ILE A 154 -2.10 6.93 -13.21
N LYS A 155 -1.47 8.00 -13.72
CA LYS A 155 -0.28 7.92 -14.58
C LYS A 155 0.69 6.87 -14.04
N THR A 156 0.97 5.84 -14.84
CA THR A 156 1.82 4.73 -14.40
C THR A 156 3.28 5.16 -14.39
N PHE A 157 4.12 4.51 -13.58
CA PHE A 157 5.56 4.77 -13.53
C PHE A 157 6.25 4.66 -14.91
N LYS A 158 5.67 3.89 -15.83
CA LYS A 158 6.17 3.76 -17.21
C LYS A 158 6.14 5.10 -17.97
N GLN A 159 5.15 5.94 -17.67
CA GLN A 159 4.90 7.24 -18.31
C GLN A 159 5.60 8.39 -17.59
N GLN A 160 6.25 8.15 -16.44
CA GLN A 160 7.01 9.16 -15.71
C GLN A 160 8.50 9.10 -16.10
N PRO A 161 9.18 10.25 -16.18
CA PRO A 161 10.61 10.31 -16.41
C PRO A 161 11.40 9.90 -15.16
N ASP A 162 10.87 10.18 -13.96
CA ASP A 162 11.48 10.01 -12.64
C ASP A 162 10.56 9.30 -11.64
N ASP A 163 11.09 8.94 -10.45
CA ASP A 163 10.30 8.30 -9.40
C ASP A 163 9.38 9.32 -8.72
N PRO A 164 8.04 9.16 -8.79
CA PRO A 164 7.12 10.05 -8.09
C PRO A 164 7.32 10.05 -6.56
N ILE A 165 7.93 9.01 -5.98
CA ILE A 165 8.21 8.92 -4.53
C ILE A 165 9.27 9.93 -4.12
N ASN A 166 10.24 10.28 -4.97
CA ASN A 166 11.27 11.26 -4.63
C ASN A 166 10.66 12.62 -4.27
N ASN A 167 9.68 13.07 -5.07
CA ASN A 167 8.94 14.30 -4.78
C ASN A 167 8.19 14.25 -3.44
N LEU A 168 7.66 13.07 -3.06
CA LEU A 168 7.02 12.87 -1.77
C LEU A 168 8.05 12.93 -0.62
N ILE A 169 9.21 12.29 -0.79
CA ILE A 169 10.29 12.29 0.20
C ILE A 169 10.82 13.72 0.40
N ASP A 170 11.03 14.48 -0.66
CA ASP A 170 11.51 15.86 -0.60
C ASP A 170 10.51 16.80 0.09
N ALA A 171 9.21 16.57 -0.11
CA ALA A 171 8.17 17.31 0.59
C ALA A 171 8.15 16.95 2.09
N ILE A 172 8.27 15.66 2.42
CA ILE A 172 8.33 15.18 3.81
C ILE A 172 9.60 15.66 4.51
N GLY A 173 10.74 15.74 3.80
CA GLY A 173 12.02 16.18 4.35
C GLY A 173 12.03 17.63 4.84
N LYS A 174 11.05 18.45 4.43
CA LYS A 174 10.86 19.85 4.88
C LYS A 174 10.06 19.96 6.19
N ILE A 175 9.48 18.86 6.66
CA ILE A 175 8.70 18.83 7.90
C ILE A 175 9.65 18.90 9.10
N SER A 176 9.22 19.58 10.17
CA SER A 176 9.97 19.63 11.42
C SER A 176 10.16 18.23 12.00
N LYS A 177 11.32 17.96 12.62
CA LYS A 177 11.59 16.70 13.32
C LYS A 177 10.61 16.45 14.48
N GLU A 178 10.00 17.51 14.99
CA GLU A 178 9.01 17.45 16.06
C GLU A 178 7.61 17.05 15.56
N ASP A 179 7.35 17.18 14.27
CA ASP A 179 6.07 16.83 13.68
C ASP A 179 6.07 15.41 13.14
N THR A 180 4.88 14.83 13.11
CA THR A 180 4.64 13.48 12.57
C THR A 180 3.75 13.57 11.35
N VAL A 181 4.12 12.90 10.27
CA VAL A 181 3.28 12.80 9.07
C VAL A 181 3.17 11.36 8.63
N SER A 182 1.94 10.94 8.33
CA SER A 182 1.64 9.58 7.91
C SER A 182 0.81 9.58 6.64
N VAL A 183 1.29 8.89 5.61
CA VAL A 183 0.53 8.61 4.39
C VAL A 183 0.08 7.16 4.46
N VAL A 184 -1.23 6.97 4.57
CA VAL A 184 -1.86 5.66 4.74
C VAL A 184 -2.62 5.32 3.46
N MET A 185 -2.26 4.21 2.83
CA MET A 185 -2.88 3.73 1.61
C MET A 185 -3.43 2.31 1.83
N PRO A 186 -4.73 2.19 2.17
CA PRO A 186 -5.42 0.92 2.23
C PRO A 186 -5.65 0.39 0.81
N ILE A 187 -5.20 -0.84 0.56
CA ILE A 187 -5.41 -1.57 -0.68
C ILE A 187 -6.07 -2.91 -0.40
N LYS A 188 -6.76 -3.45 -1.41
CA LYS A 188 -7.35 -4.78 -1.35
C LYS A 188 -7.34 -5.44 -2.73
N PRO A 189 -7.21 -6.77 -2.81
CA PRO A 189 -7.47 -7.49 -4.04
C PRO A 189 -8.91 -7.30 -4.48
N VAL A 190 -9.11 -7.12 -5.78
CA VAL A 190 -10.42 -7.03 -6.43
C VAL A 190 -10.56 -8.20 -7.41
N GLY A 191 -11.76 -8.78 -7.49
CA GLY A 191 -12.01 -9.92 -8.38
C GLY A 191 -12.10 -9.52 -9.85
N ASP A 192 -12.10 -10.53 -10.74
CA ASP A 192 -12.03 -10.38 -12.21
C ASP A 192 -13.15 -9.54 -12.84
N TRP A 193 -14.26 -9.34 -12.12
CA TRP A 193 -15.32 -8.43 -12.57
C TRP A 193 -14.78 -7.01 -12.81
N PHE A 194 -13.79 -6.57 -12.03
CA PHE A 194 -13.19 -5.24 -12.17
C PHE A 194 -12.40 -5.16 -13.48
N ASN A 195 -11.63 -6.20 -13.82
CA ASN A 195 -10.89 -6.27 -15.09
C ASN A 195 -11.84 -6.22 -16.29
N ARG A 196 -12.94 -6.99 -16.25
CA ARG A 196 -14.00 -6.94 -17.27
C ARG A 196 -14.64 -5.56 -17.38
N LYS A 197 -14.84 -4.87 -16.26
CA LYS A 197 -15.34 -3.49 -16.26
C LYS A 197 -14.35 -2.54 -16.92
N VAL A 198 -13.05 -2.67 -16.64
CA VAL A 198 -12.02 -1.81 -17.24
C VAL A 198 -11.94 -2.02 -18.75
N GLN A 199 -11.98 -3.27 -19.23
CA GLN A 199 -11.98 -3.60 -20.66
C GLN A 199 -13.13 -2.93 -21.41
N LYS A 200 -14.36 -3.01 -20.88
CA LYS A 200 -15.56 -2.38 -21.48
C LYS A 200 -15.53 -0.85 -21.58
N TRP A 201 -14.67 -0.20 -20.80
CA TRP A 201 -14.51 1.26 -20.83
C TRP A 201 -13.32 1.69 -21.70
N ALA A 202 -12.46 0.74 -22.09
CA ALA A 202 -11.34 0.95 -22.99
C ALA A 202 -11.73 0.73 -24.46
N GLU A 203 -12.78 -0.07 -24.69
CA GLU A 203 -13.55 -0.14 -25.94
C GLU A 203 -14.43 1.11 -26.13
#